data_AF-A0A938I222-F1
#
_entry.id   AF-A0A938I222-F1
#
_cell.length_a   1.000
_cell.length_b   1.000
_cell.length_c   1.000
_cell.angle_alpha   90.00
_cell.angle_beta   90.00
_cell.angle_gamma   90.00
#
_symmetry.space_group_name_H-M   'P 1'
#
loop_
_entity.id
_entity.type
_entity.pdbx_description
1 polymer ?
#
loop_
_entity_poly.entity_id
_entity_poly.type
_entity_poly.pdbx_seq_one_letter_code
_entity_poly.pdbx_strand_id
1 'polypeptide(L)'
;MLLVFISYRCLIAVALTAAATTGLSAEEVATHRIVGVAGCTAASCHGGKSLIGGEAAAWLTRDVAHRRAYDVLFNETSVRMAQQLGLNAAHTDTRCLACHSTTASLHGVQHGERFAVEYGVGCESCHGAAGTWISRHTQRSWRSLSPDSKSALGFRDLRSLTVRAESCVACHVGSPRATVDHDLIAAGHPRLTFEMSAYHELLPKHWDAAAERQRDPVQELRLWMIGHGVSAKAMSDIALARAESAMASGAKQVTPDLAEFDCHACHHDLVEPTRGRPTLSNPLGSPRWGSWTLAPARIAVRQSQATFGQAGTTTDTSLTKLLNLVNQSRLGTTPAEALRPAAQQSSHDLAAWSRSLEFMSADPGQSTQLLHRLLAIESDAEWLPTWDGQTQRYLAITAAAQSARRATGREPFSRAGREETLAKLLRQFSYPPHYSTPLNFRLSDVEPLLRDLQNSVEQ
;
A
#
# COMPACT_ATOMS: atom_id res chain seq x y z
N MET A 1 39.17 -89.89 9.37
CA MET A 1 37.87 -90.52 9.68
C MET A 1 36.96 -89.44 10.28
N LEU A 2 35.64 -89.64 10.23
CA LEU A 2 34.56 -88.65 10.47
C LEU A 2 34.55 -87.96 11.87
N LEU A 3 33.74 -86.88 12.00
CA LEU A 3 33.14 -86.27 13.23
C LEU A 3 34.02 -85.33 14.10
N VAL A 4 33.51 -84.34 14.87
CA VAL A 4 32.36 -83.40 14.74
C VAL A 4 32.47 -82.29 15.84
N PHE A 5 32.20 -81.01 15.51
CA PHE A 5 31.74 -79.86 16.34
C PHE A 5 32.50 -79.30 17.59
N ILE A 6 32.39 -77.94 17.73
CA ILE A 6 32.61 -77.06 18.92
C ILE A 6 34.08 -77.03 19.40
N SER A 7 34.76 -75.93 19.73
CA SER A 7 34.43 -74.61 20.33
C SER A 7 35.36 -73.53 19.73
N TYR A 8 35.39 -72.23 20.06
CA TYR A 8 34.62 -71.32 20.95
C TYR A 8 34.67 -69.91 20.29
N ARG A 9 33.90 -68.92 20.81
CA ARG A 9 34.16 -67.49 20.60
C ARG A 9 33.94 -66.75 21.93
N CYS A 10 34.93 -65.99 22.37
CA CYS A 10 34.86 -65.24 23.62
C CYS A 10 34.26 -63.83 23.39
N LEU A 11 33.40 -63.39 24.30
CA LEU A 11 32.70 -62.11 24.27
C LEU A 11 33.53 -61.03 24.97
N ILE A 12 33.66 -59.85 24.35
CA ILE A 12 33.79 -58.58 25.07
C ILE A 12 32.75 -57.63 24.48
N ALA A 13 31.83 -57.17 25.32
CA ALA A 13 30.78 -56.24 24.93
C ALA A 13 31.28 -54.80 25.00
N VAL A 14 31.06 -54.03 23.93
CA VAL A 14 31.16 -52.56 23.94
C VAL A 14 29.77 -52.01 23.72
N ALA A 15 29.20 -51.37 24.74
CA ALA A 15 27.91 -50.73 24.65
C ALA A 15 28.05 -49.37 23.94
N LEU A 16 27.67 -49.30 22.65
CA LEU A 16 27.40 -48.03 21.99
C LEU A 16 25.93 -47.65 22.23
N THR A 17 25.71 -46.55 22.93
CA THR A 17 24.38 -45.93 23.08
C THR A 17 23.93 -45.36 21.75
N ALA A 18 22.87 -45.92 21.17
CA ALA A 18 22.21 -45.37 19.99
C ALA A 18 21.45 -44.08 20.37
N ALA A 19 22.11 -42.94 20.23
CA ALA A 19 21.43 -41.65 20.20
C ALA A 19 20.62 -41.57 18.90
N ALA A 20 19.31 -41.78 18.99
CA ALA A 20 18.41 -41.62 17.85
C ALA A 20 18.38 -40.14 17.43
N THR A 21 19.15 -39.80 16.40
CA THR A 21 18.99 -38.55 15.67
C THR A 21 17.64 -38.62 14.95
N THR A 22 16.60 -38.13 15.62
CA THR A 22 15.32 -37.81 14.97
C THR A 22 15.62 -36.78 13.89
N GLY A 23 15.73 -37.24 12.64
CA GLY A 23 15.83 -36.36 11.50
C GLY A 23 14.62 -35.43 11.53
N LEU A 24 14.88 -34.14 11.75
CA LEU A 24 13.87 -33.11 11.55
C LEU A 24 13.44 -33.24 10.10
N SER A 25 12.19 -33.67 9.91
CA SER A 25 11.53 -33.67 8.61
C SER A 25 11.71 -32.29 8.00
N ALA A 26 12.04 -32.24 6.71
CA ALA A 26 12.11 -30.99 5.97
C ALA A 26 10.85 -30.17 6.28
N GLU A 27 11.09 -28.96 6.78
CA GLU A 27 10.04 -28.00 7.09
C GLU A 27 9.14 -27.88 5.86
N GLU A 28 7.86 -28.24 6.02
CA GLU A 28 6.89 -28.27 4.92
C GLU A 28 6.66 -26.82 4.48
N VAL A 29 7.51 -26.35 3.57
CA VAL A 29 7.47 -24.99 3.02
C VAL A 29 6.06 -24.75 2.57
N ALA A 30 5.34 -23.89 3.30
CA ALA A 30 3.92 -23.67 3.09
C ALA A 30 3.70 -23.23 1.64
N THR A 31 3.32 -24.18 0.78
CA THR A 31 3.15 -23.92 -0.64
C THR A 31 2.02 -22.93 -0.77
N HIS A 32 2.32 -21.72 -1.26
CA HIS A 32 1.35 -20.66 -1.44
C HIS A 32 0.45 -21.05 -2.61
N ARG A 33 -0.50 -21.96 -2.34
CA ARG A 33 -1.43 -22.52 -3.33
C ARG A 33 -2.69 -21.68 -3.35
N ILE A 34 -2.95 -21.11 -4.52
CA ILE A 34 -4.17 -20.38 -4.83
C ILE A 34 -5.26 -21.40 -5.12
N VAL A 35 -6.42 -21.25 -4.49
CA VAL A 35 -7.59 -22.11 -4.76
C VAL A 35 -8.28 -21.64 -6.03
N GLY A 36 -8.42 -20.32 -6.20
CA GLY A 36 -9.20 -19.67 -7.24
C GLY A 36 -10.59 -19.25 -6.76
N VAL A 37 -11.10 -18.15 -7.30
CA VAL A 37 -12.31 -17.44 -6.84
C VAL A 37 -13.53 -18.34 -6.73
N ALA A 38 -13.71 -19.32 -7.63
CA ALA A 38 -14.84 -20.24 -7.57
C ALA A 38 -14.85 -21.13 -6.30
N GLY A 39 -13.73 -21.23 -5.57
CA GLY A 39 -13.68 -21.83 -4.23
C GLY A 39 -14.43 -21.05 -3.15
N CYS A 40 -14.67 -19.76 -3.34
CA CYS A 40 -15.36 -18.89 -2.37
C CYS A 40 -16.85 -18.67 -2.70
N THR A 41 -17.23 -18.75 -3.99
CA THR A 41 -18.52 -18.26 -4.52
C THR A 41 -19.72 -19.19 -4.33
N ALA A 42 -19.60 -20.31 -3.62
CA ALA A 42 -20.76 -21.15 -3.32
C ALA A 42 -21.80 -20.39 -2.47
N ALA A 43 -23.09 -20.64 -2.70
CA ALA A 43 -24.17 -19.96 -1.97
C ALA A 43 -24.19 -20.27 -0.46
N SER A 44 -23.58 -21.39 -0.05
CA SER A 44 -23.33 -21.78 1.35
C SER A 44 -22.05 -21.16 1.95
N CYS A 45 -21.32 -20.37 1.18
CA CYS A 45 -20.05 -19.73 1.54
C CYS A 45 -20.19 -18.20 1.42
N HIS A 46 -19.63 -17.59 0.36
CA HIS A 46 -19.67 -16.14 0.12
C HIS A 46 -20.48 -15.74 -1.12
N GLY A 47 -21.25 -16.67 -1.71
CA GLY A 47 -22.13 -16.44 -2.88
C GLY A 47 -23.61 -16.25 -2.55
N GLY A 48 -23.96 -15.97 -1.30
CA GLY A 48 -25.32 -15.69 -0.85
C GLY A 48 -25.87 -14.34 -1.32
N LYS A 49 -27.13 -14.05 -0.95
CA LYS A 49 -27.84 -12.81 -1.35
C LYS A 49 -27.69 -11.65 -0.36
N SER A 50 -27.35 -11.93 0.89
CA SER A 50 -27.08 -10.95 1.94
C SER A 50 -25.67 -10.39 1.84
N LEU A 51 -25.39 -9.21 2.40
CA LEU A 51 -24.03 -8.65 2.42
C LEU A 51 -23.04 -9.59 3.14
N ILE A 52 -23.40 -10.02 4.34
CA ILE A 52 -22.69 -11.10 5.05
C ILE A 52 -23.09 -12.45 4.43
N GLY A 53 -22.11 -13.25 4.04
CA GLY A 53 -22.28 -14.48 3.28
C GLY A 53 -22.52 -14.29 1.77
N GLY A 54 -22.53 -13.05 1.27
CA GLY A 54 -22.63 -12.71 -0.17
C GLY A 54 -21.51 -11.78 -0.63
N GLU A 55 -20.40 -11.75 0.09
CA GLU A 55 -19.25 -10.88 -0.15
C GLU A 55 -18.67 -11.09 -1.56
N ALA A 56 -18.65 -12.33 -2.06
CA ALA A 56 -18.16 -12.63 -3.42
C ALA A 56 -19.16 -12.18 -4.49
N ALA A 57 -20.47 -12.20 -4.21
CA ALA A 57 -21.48 -11.64 -5.11
C ALA A 57 -21.39 -10.09 -5.16
N ALA A 58 -21.15 -9.45 -4.01
CA ALA A 58 -20.92 -8.01 -3.93
C ALA A 58 -19.63 -7.58 -4.63
N TRP A 59 -18.51 -8.28 -4.45
CA TRP A 59 -17.27 -8.07 -5.23
C TRP A 59 -17.53 -8.20 -6.73
N LEU A 60 -18.14 -9.33 -7.17
CA LEU A 60 -18.38 -9.61 -8.59
C LEU A 60 -19.26 -8.55 -9.29
N THR A 61 -20.21 -7.94 -8.57
CA THR A 61 -21.20 -7.02 -9.13
C THR A 61 -20.94 -5.54 -8.86
N ARG A 62 -20.09 -5.20 -7.89
CA ARG A 62 -19.84 -3.81 -7.46
C ARG A 62 -18.38 -3.42 -7.55
N ASP A 63 -17.45 -4.30 -7.18
CA ASP A 63 -16.00 -4.04 -7.26
C ASP A 63 -15.47 -4.34 -8.68
N VAL A 64 -16.03 -3.59 -9.64
CA VAL A 64 -15.75 -3.75 -11.07
C VAL A 64 -14.28 -3.48 -11.38
N ALA A 65 -13.61 -2.59 -10.65
CA ALA A 65 -12.21 -2.24 -10.84
C ALA A 65 -11.28 -3.43 -10.57
N HIS A 66 -11.38 -4.07 -9.41
CA HIS A 66 -10.57 -5.25 -9.10
C HIS A 66 -11.01 -6.47 -9.92
N ARG A 67 -12.32 -6.72 -10.02
CA ARG A 67 -12.85 -7.84 -10.80
C ARG A 67 -12.38 -7.80 -12.26
N ARG A 68 -12.42 -6.63 -12.91
CA ARG A 68 -12.09 -6.49 -14.34
C ARG A 68 -10.66 -6.00 -14.59
N ALA A 69 -9.78 -6.07 -13.60
CA ALA A 69 -8.39 -5.66 -13.75
C ALA A 69 -7.69 -6.38 -14.93
N TYR A 70 -7.99 -7.67 -15.15
CA TYR A 70 -7.46 -8.42 -16.29
C TYR A 70 -7.99 -7.92 -17.64
N ASP A 71 -9.29 -7.61 -17.74
CA ASP A 71 -9.92 -7.10 -18.97
C ASP A 71 -9.23 -5.83 -19.52
N VAL A 72 -8.69 -4.99 -18.62
CA VAL A 72 -7.97 -3.76 -19.00
C VAL A 72 -6.78 -4.08 -19.91
N LEU A 73 -6.12 -5.22 -19.73
CA LEU A 73 -4.94 -5.65 -20.49
C LEU A 73 -5.22 -5.96 -21.98
N PHE A 74 -6.49 -5.91 -22.40
CA PHE A 74 -6.93 -6.08 -23.79
C PHE A 74 -7.40 -4.76 -24.45
N ASN A 75 -7.44 -3.65 -23.71
CA ASN A 75 -7.87 -2.38 -24.28
C ASN A 75 -6.80 -1.77 -25.22
N GLU A 76 -7.19 -0.76 -25.99
CA GLU A 76 -6.30 -0.12 -26.97
C GLU A 76 -5.00 0.43 -26.33
N THR A 77 -5.09 1.02 -25.14
CA THR A 77 -3.95 1.52 -24.39
C THR A 77 -2.97 0.40 -24.03
N SER A 78 -3.45 -0.72 -23.47
CA SER A 78 -2.59 -1.84 -23.09
C SER A 78 -2.00 -2.59 -24.29
N VAL A 79 -2.70 -2.66 -25.42
CA VAL A 79 -2.14 -3.17 -26.68
C VAL A 79 -1.04 -2.24 -27.20
N ARG A 80 -1.25 -0.92 -27.18
CA ARG A 80 -0.25 0.08 -27.57
C ARG A 80 0.97 0.06 -26.64
N MET A 81 0.77 -0.05 -25.34
CA MET A 81 1.83 -0.22 -24.35
C MET A 81 2.70 -1.44 -24.66
N ALA A 82 2.07 -2.60 -24.93
CA ALA A 82 2.80 -3.82 -25.27
C ALA A 82 3.68 -3.63 -26.52
N GLN A 83 3.16 -2.97 -27.56
CA GLN A 83 3.94 -2.64 -28.77
C GLN A 83 5.12 -1.72 -28.48
N GLN A 84 4.91 -0.64 -27.71
CA GLN A 84 5.96 0.33 -27.36
C GLN A 84 7.05 -0.26 -26.47
N LEU A 85 6.68 -1.19 -25.58
CA LEU A 85 7.60 -1.88 -24.65
C LEU A 85 8.24 -3.14 -25.27
N GLY A 86 7.95 -3.47 -26.53
CA GLY A 86 8.53 -4.64 -27.22
C GLY A 86 8.00 -5.99 -26.73
N LEU A 87 6.75 -6.05 -26.29
CA LEU A 87 6.14 -7.22 -25.64
C LEU A 87 5.17 -7.94 -26.57
N ASN A 88 5.06 -9.26 -26.39
CA ASN A 88 4.09 -10.07 -27.13
C ASN A 88 2.64 -9.63 -26.86
N ALA A 89 2.25 -9.55 -25.58
CA ALA A 89 0.96 -9.00 -25.14
C ALA A 89 0.95 -8.69 -23.63
N ALA A 90 0.30 -7.60 -23.23
CA ALA A 90 0.16 -7.19 -21.83
C ALA A 90 -0.55 -8.26 -20.97
N HIS A 91 -1.58 -8.93 -21.49
CA HIS A 91 -2.34 -9.96 -20.77
C HIS A 91 -1.56 -11.28 -20.52
N THR A 92 -0.32 -11.37 -21.01
CA THR A 92 0.63 -12.48 -20.75
C THR A 92 1.93 -12.03 -20.07
N ASP A 93 2.22 -10.73 -19.99
CA ASP A 93 3.47 -10.22 -19.41
C ASP A 93 3.40 -10.27 -17.87
N THR A 94 4.46 -10.78 -17.24
CA THR A 94 4.51 -11.00 -15.79
C THR A 94 4.44 -9.69 -14.98
N ARG A 95 4.89 -8.56 -15.54
CA ARG A 95 4.82 -7.24 -14.90
C ARG A 95 3.39 -6.72 -14.85
N CYS A 96 2.65 -6.84 -15.95
CA CYS A 96 1.23 -6.49 -15.99
C CYS A 96 0.40 -7.40 -15.07
N LEU A 97 0.63 -8.70 -15.16
CA LEU A 97 -0.05 -9.72 -14.35
C LEU A 97 0.22 -9.64 -12.84
N ALA A 98 1.28 -8.93 -12.42
CA ALA A 98 1.62 -8.78 -11.00
C ALA A 98 0.57 -7.96 -10.22
N CYS A 99 -0.10 -7.01 -10.89
CA CYS A 99 -1.15 -6.18 -10.30
C CYS A 99 -2.54 -6.46 -10.88
N HIS A 100 -2.64 -6.92 -12.14
CA HIS A 100 -3.92 -7.07 -12.84
C HIS A 100 -4.54 -8.47 -12.73
N SER A 101 -3.89 -9.43 -12.07
CA SER A 101 -4.48 -10.74 -11.77
C SER A 101 -4.01 -11.30 -10.44
N THR A 102 -4.76 -12.25 -9.89
CA THR A 102 -4.50 -12.86 -8.58
C THR A 102 -3.23 -13.70 -8.62
N THR A 103 -2.08 -13.09 -8.31
CA THR A 103 -0.77 -13.76 -8.17
C THR A 103 -0.31 -14.56 -9.40
N ALA A 104 -0.82 -14.24 -10.59
CA ALA A 104 -0.56 -15.01 -11.81
C ALA A 104 0.93 -15.03 -12.22
N SER A 105 1.71 -14.03 -11.82
CA SER A 105 3.15 -13.91 -12.11
C SER A 105 4.08 -14.21 -10.92
N LEU A 106 3.56 -14.67 -9.78
CA LEU A 106 4.41 -14.95 -8.61
C LEU A 106 5.10 -16.33 -8.73
N HIS A 107 6.43 -16.32 -8.86
CA HIS A 107 7.23 -17.54 -8.83
C HIS A 107 6.97 -18.37 -7.56
N GLY A 108 6.81 -19.69 -7.72
CA GLY A 108 6.56 -20.63 -6.62
C GLY A 108 5.09 -20.71 -6.17
N VAL A 109 4.19 -19.89 -6.72
CA VAL A 109 2.74 -20.01 -6.47
C VAL A 109 2.15 -21.12 -7.32
N GLN A 110 1.39 -22.02 -6.71
CA GLN A 110 0.63 -23.06 -7.41
C GLN A 110 -0.81 -22.62 -7.62
N HIS A 111 -1.32 -22.71 -8.84
CA HIS A 111 -2.73 -22.44 -9.15
C HIS A 111 -3.55 -23.73 -9.08
N GLY A 112 -4.65 -23.72 -8.33
CA GLY A 112 -5.60 -24.83 -8.27
C GLY A 112 -6.54 -24.87 -9.49
N GLU A 113 -7.25 -25.98 -9.66
CA GLU A 113 -8.20 -26.23 -10.77
C GLU A 113 -9.33 -25.19 -10.92
N ARG A 114 -9.57 -24.37 -9.89
CA ARG A 114 -10.60 -23.32 -9.86
C ARG A 114 -10.03 -21.92 -10.06
N PHE A 115 -8.73 -21.80 -10.34
CA PHE A 115 -8.08 -20.56 -10.72
C PHE A 115 -8.41 -20.21 -12.17
N ALA A 116 -8.71 -18.94 -12.41
CA ALA A 116 -8.87 -18.38 -13.75
C ALA A 116 -8.33 -16.94 -13.70
N VAL A 117 -7.40 -16.60 -14.61
CA VAL A 117 -6.70 -15.31 -14.65
C VAL A 117 -7.68 -14.15 -14.91
N GLU A 118 -8.78 -14.46 -15.60
CA GLU A 118 -9.89 -13.62 -16.02
C GLU A 118 -10.75 -13.11 -14.86
N TYR A 119 -10.56 -13.61 -13.63
CA TYR A 119 -11.16 -13.03 -12.43
C TYR A 119 -10.43 -11.78 -11.92
N GLY A 120 -9.30 -11.40 -12.52
CA GLY A 120 -8.54 -10.22 -12.13
C GLY A 120 -8.03 -10.29 -10.69
N VAL A 121 -8.18 -9.19 -9.95
CA VAL A 121 -7.84 -9.12 -8.52
C VAL A 121 -9.02 -9.70 -7.72
N GLY A 122 -8.89 -10.96 -7.33
CA GLY A 122 -9.88 -11.74 -6.61
C GLY A 122 -9.60 -11.87 -5.12
N CYS A 123 -10.40 -12.71 -4.45
CA CYS A 123 -10.42 -12.84 -2.99
C CYS A 123 -9.02 -13.08 -2.37
N GLU A 124 -8.19 -13.92 -2.99
CA GLU A 124 -6.89 -14.34 -2.47
C GLU A 124 -5.78 -13.28 -2.64
N SER A 125 -5.98 -12.26 -3.50
CA SER A 125 -5.07 -11.10 -3.56
C SER A 125 -5.09 -10.32 -2.25
N CYS A 126 -6.26 -10.19 -1.63
CA CYS A 126 -6.47 -9.46 -0.38
C CYS A 126 -6.42 -10.39 0.85
N HIS A 127 -7.09 -11.55 0.82
CA HIS A 127 -7.15 -12.50 1.94
C HIS A 127 -5.97 -13.47 2.02
N GLY A 128 -5.04 -13.45 1.06
CA GLY A 128 -3.91 -14.38 0.98
C GLY A 128 -4.30 -15.74 0.35
N ALA A 129 -3.28 -16.53 0.00
CA ALA A 129 -3.46 -17.80 -0.71
C ALA A 129 -4.19 -18.83 0.17
N ALA A 130 -5.30 -19.38 -0.32
CA ALA A 130 -6.28 -20.10 0.49
C ALA A 130 -6.02 -21.60 0.65
N GLY A 131 -5.06 -22.19 -0.07
CA GLY A 131 -4.84 -23.65 -0.07
C GLY A 131 -4.60 -24.25 1.32
N THR A 132 -3.94 -23.53 2.21
CA THR A 132 -3.61 -23.93 3.58
C THR A 132 -4.70 -23.60 4.62
N TRP A 133 -5.57 -22.62 4.35
CA TRP A 133 -6.58 -22.16 5.32
C TRP A 133 -8.04 -22.44 4.96
N ILE A 134 -8.41 -22.65 3.69
CA ILE A 134 -9.81 -22.74 3.25
C ILE A 134 -10.61 -23.86 3.96
N SER A 135 -10.00 -25.03 4.17
CA SER A 135 -10.63 -26.15 4.89
C SER A 135 -10.72 -25.92 6.40
N ARG A 136 -9.80 -25.16 6.99
CA ARG A 136 -9.86 -24.76 8.41
C ARG A 136 -10.90 -23.66 8.62
N HIS A 137 -11.04 -22.75 7.65
CA HIS A 137 -11.98 -21.64 7.67
C HIS A 137 -13.46 -22.07 7.80
N THR A 138 -13.84 -23.19 7.20
CA THR A 138 -15.20 -23.73 7.33
C THR A 138 -15.50 -24.37 8.69
N GLN A 139 -14.49 -24.54 9.55
CA GLN A 139 -14.65 -25.17 10.87
C GLN A 139 -15.10 -24.14 11.92
N ARG A 140 -15.94 -24.56 12.88
CA ARG A 140 -16.42 -23.69 13.98
C ARG A 140 -15.27 -23.07 14.78
N SER A 141 -14.17 -23.81 14.94
CA SER A 141 -12.93 -23.40 15.61
C SER A 141 -12.19 -22.24 14.93
N TRP A 142 -12.43 -21.95 13.65
CA TRP A 142 -11.81 -20.83 12.95
C TRP A 142 -12.04 -19.48 13.64
N ARG A 143 -13.24 -19.28 14.17
CA ARG A 143 -13.61 -18.02 14.84
C ARG A 143 -12.77 -17.76 16.10
N SER A 144 -12.39 -18.82 16.81
CA SER A 144 -11.56 -18.78 18.04
C SER A 144 -10.05 -18.77 17.79
N LEU A 145 -9.55 -19.02 16.57
CA LEU A 145 -8.12 -18.90 16.27
C LEU A 145 -7.65 -17.44 16.38
N SER A 146 -6.48 -17.23 17.00
CA SER A 146 -5.83 -15.91 17.08
C SER A 146 -5.48 -15.37 15.68
N PRO A 147 -5.33 -14.05 15.51
CA PRO A 147 -4.86 -13.47 14.24
C PRO A 147 -3.55 -14.10 13.77
N ASP A 148 -2.57 -14.28 14.66
CA ASP A 148 -1.28 -14.90 14.34
C ASP A 148 -1.43 -16.36 13.88
N SER A 149 -2.33 -17.12 14.51
CA SER A 149 -2.62 -18.51 14.09
C SER A 149 -3.26 -18.59 12.70
N LYS A 150 -3.99 -17.55 12.28
CA LYS A 150 -4.56 -17.45 10.93
C LYS A 150 -3.50 -16.97 9.93
N SER A 151 -2.69 -16.00 10.32
CA SER A 151 -1.57 -15.47 9.53
C SER A 151 -0.53 -16.54 9.22
N ALA A 152 -0.20 -17.41 10.19
CA ALA A 152 0.68 -18.57 10.01
C ALA A 152 0.13 -19.61 9.01
N LEU A 153 -1.19 -19.61 8.75
CA LEU A 153 -1.82 -20.43 7.71
C LEU A 153 -1.92 -19.69 6.36
N GLY A 154 -1.36 -18.49 6.21
CA GLY A 154 -1.43 -17.65 5.01
C GLY A 154 -2.68 -16.77 4.88
N PHE A 155 -3.56 -16.72 5.89
CA PHE A 155 -4.75 -15.88 5.87
C PHE A 155 -4.43 -14.45 6.31
N ARG A 156 -4.73 -13.47 5.46
CA ARG A 156 -4.64 -12.04 5.79
C ARG A 156 -5.96 -11.55 6.39
N ASP A 157 -5.90 -11.19 7.66
CA ASP A 157 -7.04 -10.68 8.41
C ASP A 157 -7.27 -9.18 8.16
N LEU A 158 -8.01 -8.87 7.10
CA LEU A 158 -8.32 -7.50 6.67
C LEU A 158 -9.14 -6.67 7.71
N ARG A 159 -9.50 -7.25 8.87
CA ARG A 159 -10.00 -6.48 10.02
C ARG A 159 -8.91 -5.61 10.65
N SER A 160 -7.65 -6.02 10.52
CA SER A 160 -6.50 -5.17 10.83
C SER A 160 -6.37 -4.10 9.73
N LEU A 161 -6.34 -2.83 10.14
CA LEU A 161 -6.16 -1.71 9.18
C LEU A 161 -4.75 -1.73 8.58
N THR A 162 -3.74 -2.18 9.33
CA THR A 162 -2.37 -2.34 8.81
C THR A 162 -2.34 -3.41 7.73
N VAL A 163 -2.89 -4.61 7.98
CA VAL A 163 -2.93 -5.71 6.99
C VAL A 163 -3.80 -5.33 5.78
N ARG A 164 -4.88 -4.56 5.99
CA ARG A 164 -5.71 -4.01 4.91
C ARG A 164 -4.91 -3.06 4.02
N ALA A 165 -4.18 -2.10 4.62
CA ALA A 165 -3.32 -1.18 3.88
C ALA A 165 -2.17 -1.89 3.16
N GLU A 166 -1.49 -2.85 3.82
CA GLU A 166 -0.41 -3.65 3.22
C GLU A 166 -0.89 -4.43 1.98
N SER A 167 -2.14 -4.89 1.99
CA SER A 167 -2.75 -5.61 0.87
C SER A 167 -3.02 -4.70 -0.35
N CYS A 168 -3.45 -3.46 -0.13
CA CYS A 168 -3.68 -2.50 -1.22
C CYS A 168 -2.36 -1.94 -1.80
N VAL A 169 -1.45 -1.52 -0.90
CA VAL A 169 -0.18 -0.85 -1.25
C VAL A 169 0.72 -1.72 -2.14
N ALA A 170 0.68 -3.05 -1.97
CA ALA A 170 1.47 -3.99 -2.76
C ALA A 170 1.31 -3.85 -4.29
N CYS A 171 0.14 -3.39 -4.77
CA CYS A 171 -0.11 -3.09 -6.18
C CYS A 171 -0.21 -1.57 -6.44
N HIS A 172 -0.81 -0.81 -5.52
CA HIS A 172 -1.12 0.61 -5.72
C HIS A 172 0.01 1.59 -5.40
N VAL A 173 1.09 1.13 -4.77
CA VAL A 173 2.37 1.86 -4.64
C VAL A 173 3.50 1.02 -5.21
N GLY A 174 3.41 -0.30 -4.98
CA GLY A 174 4.32 -1.31 -5.50
C GLY A 174 4.97 -2.12 -4.39
N SER A 175 5.89 -2.99 -4.80
CA SER A 175 6.70 -3.83 -3.95
C SER A 175 8.02 -4.16 -4.67
N PRO A 176 9.04 -4.73 -3.99
CA PRO A 176 10.26 -5.22 -4.64
C PRO A 176 10.07 -6.19 -5.82
N ARG A 177 8.87 -6.75 -6.00
CA ARG A 177 8.51 -7.69 -7.07
C ARG A 177 7.59 -7.10 -8.15
N ALA A 178 7.05 -5.91 -7.93
CA ALA A 178 6.07 -5.27 -8.81
C ALA A 178 6.08 -3.76 -8.59
N THR A 179 6.60 -3.01 -9.55
CA THR A 179 6.59 -1.54 -9.57
C THR A 179 6.12 -1.06 -10.93
N VAL A 180 5.40 0.08 -10.95
CA VAL A 180 5.19 0.84 -12.18
C VAL A 180 6.37 1.79 -12.32
N ASP A 181 7.29 1.45 -13.21
CA ASP A 181 8.45 2.27 -13.57
C ASP A 181 8.08 3.37 -14.60
N HIS A 182 9.03 4.24 -14.86
CA HIS A 182 8.85 5.34 -15.80
C HIS A 182 8.65 4.87 -17.25
N ASP A 183 9.17 3.71 -17.64
CA ASP A 183 8.97 3.14 -18.98
C ASP A 183 7.51 2.69 -19.16
N LEU A 184 6.92 2.03 -18.16
CA LEU A 184 5.50 1.71 -18.12
C LEU A 184 4.63 2.98 -18.20
N ILE A 185 5.00 4.05 -17.48
CA ILE A 185 4.28 5.34 -17.53
C ILE A 185 4.41 5.98 -18.92
N ALA A 186 5.61 6.03 -19.49
CA ALA A 186 5.87 6.58 -20.82
C ALA A 186 5.12 5.84 -21.94
N ALA A 187 4.91 4.53 -21.77
CA ALA A 187 4.08 3.71 -22.67
C ALA A 187 2.57 3.95 -22.50
N GLY A 188 2.13 4.58 -21.40
CA GLY A 188 0.73 4.93 -21.16
C GLY A 188 0.10 4.37 -19.89
N HIS A 189 0.86 3.73 -18.99
CA HIS A 189 0.36 3.36 -17.66
C HIS A 189 0.07 4.63 -16.83
N PRO A 190 -1.07 4.74 -16.13
CA PRO A 190 -1.28 5.85 -15.20
C PRO A 190 -0.26 5.83 -14.05
N ARG A 191 0.21 6.99 -13.60
CA ARG A 191 1.03 7.09 -12.39
C ARG A 191 0.26 6.54 -11.18
N LEU A 192 0.94 5.80 -10.32
CA LEU A 192 0.38 5.25 -9.08
C LEU A 192 0.20 6.32 -7.98
N THR A 193 -0.76 7.24 -8.17
CA THR A 193 -1.13 8.26 -7.17
C THR A 193 -2.16 7.71 -6.18
N PHE A 194 -1.74 6.77 -5.34
CA PHE A 194 -2.58 6.12 -4.33
C PHE A 194 -2.58 6.88 -3.00
N GLU A 195 -3.76 7.01 -2.40
CA GLU A 195 -3.92 7.40 -0.99
C GLU A 195 -4.97 6.47 -0.37
N MET A 196 -4.62 5.86 0.76
CA MET A 196 -5.36 4.75 1.33
C MET A 196 -6.78 5.14 1.74
N SER A 197 -6.99 6.29 2.38
CA SER A 197 -8.32 6.68 2.87
C SER A 197 -9.28 7.04 1.73
N ALA A 198 -8.82 7.76 0.71
CA ALA A 198 -9.60 8.11 -0.46
C ALA A 198 -9.97 6.88 -1.31
N TYR A 199 -9.01 5.99 -1.60
CA TYR A 199 -9.31 4.75 -2.32
C TYR A 199 -10.15 3.80 -1.47
N HIS A 200 -10.00 3.79 -0.14
CA HIS A 200 -10.87 3.05 0.74
C HIS A 200 -12.31 3.58 0.69
N GLU A 201 -12.56 4.89 0.73
CA GLU A 201 -13.93 5.41 0.64
C GLU A 201 -14.56 5.12 -0.74
N LEU A 202 -13.78 5.20 -1.83
CA LEU A 202 -14.25 4.88 -3.19
C LEU A 202 -14.53 3.39 -3.43
N LEU A 203 -13.83 2.49 -2.73
CA LEU A 203 -13.97 1.04 -2.91
C LEU A 203 -15.37 0.54 -2.46
N PRO A 204 -16.17 -0.09 -3.35
CA PRO A 204 -17.47 -0.64 -2.96
C PRO A 204 -17.36 -1.72 -1.88
N LYS A 205 -17.89 -1.41 -0.69
CA LYS A 205 -17.79 -2.27 0.49
C LYS A 205 -18.58 -3.56 0.30
N HIS A 206 -17.85 -4.68 0.29
CA HIS A 206 -18.42 -6.04 0.34
C HIS A 206 -18.30 -6.66 1.74
N TRP A 207 -18.38 -5.82 2.78
CA TRP A 207 -18.42 -6.19 4.19
C TRP A 207 -19.24 -5.15 4.97
N ASP A 208 -19.58 -5.44 6.22
CA ASP A 208 -20.36 -4.51 7.05
C ASP A 208 -19.52 -3.33 7.56
N ALA A 209 -19.38 -2.33 6.68
CA ALA A 209 -18.70 -1.06 6.98
C ALA A 209 -19.44 -0.20 8.01
N ALA A 210 -20.76 -0.39 8.20
CA ALA A 210 -21.50 0.33 9.22
C ALA A 210 -21.11 -0.19 10.63
N ALA A 211 -21.04 -1.51 10.80
CA ALA A 211 -20.55 -2.13 12.02
C ALA A 211 -19.04 -1.91 12.27
N GLU A 212 -18.22 -1.66 11.24
CA GLU A 212 -16.85 -1.17 11.45
C GLU A 212 -16.83 0.26 12.00
N ARG A 213 -17.53 1.20 11.35
CA ARG A 213 -17.59 2.61 11.75
C ARG A 213 -18.22 2.83 13.13
N GLN A 214 -19.18 1.99 13.52
CA GLN A 214 -19.74 2.00 14.90
C GLN A 214 -18.73 1.56 15.96
N ARG A 215 -17.72 0.74 15.61
CA ARG A 215 -16.66 0.29 16.53
C ARG A 215 -15.47 1.24 16.56
N ASP A 216 -15.14 1.90 15.45
CA ASP A 216 -14.11 2.94 15.38
C ASP A 216 -14.62 4.15 14.56
N PRO A 217 -15.24 5.16 15.21
CA PRO A 217 -15.79 6.32 14.51
C PRO A 217 -14.75 7.18 13.75
N VAL A 218 -13.46 7.02 14.06
CA VAL A 218 -12.35 7.72 13.39
C VAL A 218 -11.53 6.80 12.46
N GLN A 219 -12.08 5.63 12.09
CA GLN A 219 -11.41 4.60 11.29
C GLN A 219 -10.69 5.17 10.05
N GLU A 220 -11.28 6.13 9.33
CA GLU A 220 -10.67 6.70 8.12
C GLU A 220 -9.45 7.56 8.44
N LEU A 221 -9.45 8.35 9.52
CA LEU A 221 -8.27 9.12 9.94
C LEU A 221 -7.15 8.20 10.44
N ARG A 222 -7.50 7.11 11.13
CA ARG A 222 -6.54 6.06 11.50
C ARG A 222 -5.97 5.39 10.25
N LEU A 223 -6.82 5.07 9.29
CA LEU A 223 -6.46 4.44 8.02
C LEU A 223 -5.62 5.35 7.12
N TRP A 224 -5.86 6.67 7.13
CA TRP A 224 -5.03 7.68 6.48
C TRP A 224 -3.59 7.66 7.03
N MET A 225 -3.42 7.73 8.36
CA MET A 225 -2.08 7.64 8.95
C MET A 225 -1.40 6.29 8.70
N ILE A 226 -2.10 5.18 8.94
CA ILE A 226 -1.58 3.83 8.71
C ILE A 226 -1.20 3.64 7.24
N GLY A 227 -2.06 4.07 6.32
CA GLY A 227 -1.86 4.00 4.87
C GLY A 227 -0.65 4.78 4.40
N HIS A 228 -0.42 5.98 4.94
CA HIS A 228 0.82 6.73 4.70
C HIS A 228 2.07 5.98 5.20
N GLY A 229 2.03 5.43 6.41
CA GLY A 229 3.15 4.65 6.95
C GLY A 229 3.46 3.40 6.13
N VAL A 230 2.43 2.67 5.71
CA VAL A 230 2.57 1.46 4.89
C VAL A 230 3.02 1.80 3.46
N SER A 231 2.55 2.90 2.87
CA SER A 231 3.01 3.38 1.55
C SER A 231 4.47 3.82 1.59
N ALA A 232 4.88 4.55 2.63
CA ALA A 232 6.26 4.90 2.88
C ALA A 232 7.13 3.65 3.12
N LYS A 233 6.62 2.67 3.87
CA LYS A 233 7.31 1.39 4.11
C LYS A 233 7.57 0.65 2.80
N ALA A 234 6.57 0.54 1.92
CA ALA A 234 6.73 -0.12 0.62
C ALA A 234 7.79 0.59 -0.26
N MET A 235 7.83 1.92 -0.23
CA MET A 235 8.88 2.69 -0.92
C MET A 235 10.27 2.45 -0.31
N SER A 236 10.37 2.35 1.02
CA SER A 236 11.60 1.94 1.72
C SER A 236 12.01 0.50 1.39
N ASP A 237 11.07 -0.44 1.24
CA ASP A 237 11.35 -1.82 0.83
C ASP A 237 11.88 -1.90 -0.62
N ILE A 238 11.31 -1.10 -1.54
CA ILE A 238 11.79 -0.98 -2.93
C ILE A 238 13.22 -0.43 -2.95
N ALA A 239 13.49 0.64 -2.20
CA ALA A 239 14.84 1.22 -2.09
C ALA A 239 15.86 0.24 -1.48
N LEU A 240 15.44 -0.53 -0.47
CA LEU A 240 16.24 -1.60 0.15
C LEU A 240 16.60 -2.68 -0.88
N ALA A 241 15.60 -3.23 -1.58
CA ALA A 241 15.80 -4.30 -2.55
C ALA A 241 16.71 -3.87 -3.73
N ARG A 242 16.60 -2.61 -4.20
CA ARG A 242 17.53 -2.06 -5.19
C ARG A 242 18.96 -1.94 -4.66
N ALA A 243 19.14 -1.55 -3.40
CA ALA A 243 20.47 -1.50 -2.78
C ALA A 243 21.09 -2.89 -2.63
N GLU A 244 20.31 -3.89 -2.23
CA GLU A 244 20.76 -5.28 -2.14
C GLU A 244 21.11 -5.86 -3.53
N SER A 245 20.29 -5.60 -4.54
CA SER A 245 20.55 -6.00 -5.93
C SER A 245 21.81 -5.33 -6.52
N ALA A 246 22.00 -4.03 -6.27
CA ALA A 246 23.22 -3.33 -6.67
C ALA A 246 24.47 -3.92 -5.99
N MET A 247 24.42 -4.17 -4.68
CA MET A 247 25.52 -4.80 -3.95
C MET A 247 25.82 -6.22 -4.47
N ALA A 248 24.79 -7.04 -4.74
CA ALA A 248 24.94 -8.40 -5.25
C ALA A 248 25.52 -8.45 -6.68
N SER A 249 25.26 -7.43 -7.51
CA SER A 249 25.82 -7.28 -8.86
C SER A 249 27.17 -6.54 -8.90
N GLY A 250 27.70 -6.10 -7.75
CA GLY A 250 28.94 -5.33 -7.65
C GLY A 250 28.81 -3.84 -8.00
N ALA A 251 27.59 -3.35 -8.27
CA ALA A 251 27.31 -1.94 -8.49
C ALA A 251 27.38 -1.16 -7.16
N LYS A 252 28.08 -0.02 -7.17
CA LYS A 252 28.31 0.80 -5.96
C LYS A 252 27.21 1.83 -5.70
N GLN A 253 26.42 2.17 -6.71
CA GLN A 253 25.42 3.24 -6.67
C GLN A 253 24.05 2.71 -7.09
N VAL A 254 23.01 3.29 -6.51
CA VAL A 254 21.60 3.08 -6.85
C VAL A 254 21.01 4.43 -7.25
N THR A 255 20.29 4.48 -8.36
CA THR A 255 19.44 5.60 -8.73
C THR A 255 17.97 5.14 -8.63
N PRO A 256 17.09 5.84 -7.91
CA PRO A 256 15.65 5.56 -7.92
C PRO A 256 15.05 5.72 -9.31
N ASP A 257 13.94 5.04 -9.57
CA ASP A 257 13.22 5.21 -10.84
C ASP A 257 12.55 6.59 -10.92
N LEU A 258 12.44 7.16 -12.13
CA LEU A 258 11.86 8.50 -12.33
C LEU A 258 10.37 8.57 -11.91
N ALA A 259 9.64 7.45 -11.89
CA ALA A 259 8.26 7.38 -11.40
C ALA A 259 8.11 7.72 -9.89
N GLU A 260 9.19 7.62 -9.11
CA GLU A 260 9.20 7.88 -7.66
C GLU A 260 9.41 9.35 -7.30
N PHE A 261 9.58 10.21 -8.32
CA PHE A 261 9.72 11.65 -8.16
C PHE A 261 8.41 12.39 -8.43
N ASP A 262 8.39 13.68 -8.11
CA ASP A 262 7.35 14.60 -8.59
C ASP A 262 7.48 14.77 -10.11
N CYS A 263 6.60 14.13 -10.88
CA CYS A 263 6.59 14.24 -12.34
C CYS A 263 6.44 15.69 -12.82
N HIS A 264 5.75 16.54 -12.05
CA HIS A 264 5.53 17.95 -12.38
C HIS A 264 6.76 18.84 -12.13
N ALA A 265 7.83 18.30 -11.52
CA ALA A 265 9.14 18.95 -11.45
C ALA A 265 9.93 18.87 -12.78
N CYS A 266 9.48 18.06 -13.74
CA CYS A 266 10.08 17.95 -15.08
C CYS A 266 9.06 18.11 -16.22
N HIS A 267 7.83 17.61 -16.05
CA HIS A 267 6.74 17.73 -17.02
C HIS A 267 5.85 18.92 -16.69
N HIS A 268 6.33 20.11 -17.03
CA HIS A 268 5.63 21.37 -16.87
C HIS A 268 6.00 22.37 -17.96
N ASP A 269 5.21 23.43 -18.11
CA ASP A 269 5.51 24.49 -19.07
C ASP A 269 6.77 25.27 -18.65
N LEU A 270 7.71 25.41 -19.59
CA LEU A 270 8.97 26.17 -19.41
C LEU A 270 8.77 27.66 -19.74
N VAL A 271 7.88 28.29 -18.99
CA VAL A 271 7.41 29.68 -19.18
C VAL A 271 8.20 30.68 -18.33
N GLU A 272 8.74 31.72 -18.97
CA GLU A 272 9.42 32.81 -18.27
C GLU A 272 8.45 33.60 -17.39
N PRO A 273 8.85 34.06 -16.18
CA PRO A 273 10.20 34.07 -15.62
C PRO A 273 10.42 32.97 -14.55
N THR A 274 9.92 31.74 -14.74
CA THR A 274 10.07 30.69 -13.71
C THR A 274 11.44 30.03 -13.66
N ARG A 275 12.33 30.33 -14.62
CA ARG A 275 13.73 29.90 -14.60
C ARG A 275 14.42 30.34 -13.32
N GLY A 276 14.67 29.39 -12.43
CA GLY A 276 15.54 29.58 -11.27
C GLY A 276 14.87 30.15 -10.01
N ARG A 277 13.54 30.22 -9.90
CA ARG A 277 12.90 30.41 -8.58
C ARG A 277 12.98 29.11 -7.78
N PRO A 278 13.70 29.06 -6.63
CA PRO A 278 13.65 27.90 -5.77
C PRO A 278 12.27 27.88 -5.10
N THR A 279 11.39 26.98 -5.54
CA THR A 279 10.11 26.73 -4.85
C THR A 279 10.33 26.09 -3.47
N LEU A 280 11.52 25.56 -3.25
CA LEU A 280 11.96 24.75 -2.12
C LEU A 280 13.46 24.99 -1.87
N SER A 281 13.93 24.70 -0.67
CA SER A 281 15.35 24.72 -0.26
C SER A 281 16.22 23.60 -0.87
N ASN A 282 15.85 23.10 -2.05
CA ASN A 282 16.62 22.11 -2.82
C ASN A 282 17.62 22.82 -3.77
N PRO A 283 18.70 22.12 -4.19
CA PRO A 283 19.51 22.57 -5.32
C PRO A 283 18.66 22.71 -6.59
N LEU A 284 18.85 23.80 -7.34
CA LEU A 284 18.11 24.09 -8.57
C LEU A 284 18.16 22.92 -9.56
N GLY A 285 17.00 22.56 -10.12
CA GLY A 285 16.88 21.48 -11.09
C GLY A 285 17.09 20.06 -10.52
N SER A 286 16.79 19.85 -9.23
CA SER A 286 16.75 18.53 -8.58
C SER A 286 15.32 18.19 -8.14
N PRO A 287 14.60 17.26 -8.82
CA PRO A 287 13.27 16.83 -8.39
C PRO A 287 13.31 16.17 -7.01
N ARG A 288 12.18 16.19 -6.28
CA ARG A 288 12.07 15.51 -4.98
C ARG A 288 11.69 14.04 -5.16
N TRP A 289 12.47 13.15 -4.57
CA TRP A 289 12.12 11.74 -4.44
C TRP A 289 11.12 11.53 -3.30
N GLY A 290 10.11 10.69 -3.52
CA GLY A 290 9.11 10.33 -2.52
C GLY A 290 8.14 11.47 -2.15
N SER A 291 7.91 12.41 -3.06
CA SER A 291 6.98 13.54 -2.88
C SER A 291 5.55 13.11 -2.56
N TRP A 292 5.06 12.05 -3.20
CA TRP A 292 3.72 11.51 -2.98
C TRP A 292 3.60 10.54 -1.79
N THR A 293 4.67 9.85 -1.42
CA THR A 293 4.63 8.73 -0.44
C THR A 293 5.34 9.07 0.88
N LEU A 294 6.63 9.37 0.82
CA LEU A 294 7.51 9.56 1.98
C LEU A 294 7.32 10.93 2.64
N ALA A 295 7.15 11.99 1.85
CA ALA A 295 6.94 13.34 2.37
C ALA A 295 5.65 13.49 3.22
N PRO A 296 4.45 13.06 2.77
CA PRO A 296 3.25 13.14 3.61
C PRO A 296 3.25 12.14 4.77
N ALA A 297 3.90 10.98 4.63
CA ALA A 297 4.08 10.06 5.76
C ALA A 297 4.85 10.70 6.92
N ARG A 298 5.85 11.53 6.63
CA ARG A 298 6.54 12.30 7.66
C ARG A 298 5.62 13.28 8.39
N ILE A 299 4.62 13.85 7.71
CA ILE A 299 3.60 14.68 8.36
C ILE A 299 2.72 13.82 9.26
N ALA A 300 2.17 12.70 8.78
CA ALA A 300 1.36 11.78 9.59
C ALA A 300 2.10 11.30 10.87
N VAL A 301 3.37 10.91 10.73
CA VAL A 301 4.26 10.51 11.84
C VAL A 301 4.46 11.64 12.86
N ARG A 302 4.53 12.91 12.43
CA ARG A 302 4.62 14.07 13.34
C ARG A 302 3.29 14.43 13.98
N GLN A 303 2.16 14.13 13.34
CA GLN A 303 0.83 14.35 13.93
C GLN A 303 0.43 13.27 14.94
N SER A 304 0.96 12.04 14.84
CA SER A 304 0.41 10.90 15.61
C SER A 304 0.42 11.09 17.13
N GLN A 305 1.33 11.90 17.68
CA GLN A 305 1.32 12.24 19.11
C GLN A 305 0.11 13.10 19.49
N ALA A 306 -0.23 14.09 18.68
CA ALA A 306 -1.39 14.96 18.92
C ALA A 306 -2.71 14.23 18.62
N THR A 307 -2.75 13.41 17.57
CA THR A 307 -3.98 12.76 17.09
C THR A 307 -4.31 11.43 17.78
N PHE A 308 -3.31 10.67 18.26
CA PHE A 308 -3.50 9.35 18.85
C PHE A 308 -2.71 9.12 20.14
N GLY A 309 -2.02 10.14 20.67
CA GLY A 309 -1.17 10.00 21.86
C GLY A 309 0.13 9.21 21.63
N GLN A 310 0.43 8.82 20.39
CA GLN A 310 1.51 7.90 20.04
C GLN A 310 2.67 8.61 19.36
N ALA A 311 3.86 8.60 19.98
CA ALA A 311 5.03 9.31 19.47
C ALA A 311 5.62 8.67 18.21
N GLY A 312 5.82 9.47 17.16
CA GLY A 312 6.45 9.04 15.91
C GLY A 312 7.97 9.27 15.83
N THR A 313 8.62 9.72 16.91
CA THR A 313 9.99 10.31 16.87
C THR A 313 11.05 9.41 16.23
N THR A 314 11.08 8.11 16.54
CA THR A 314 12.02 7.15 15.94
C THR A 314 11.81 7.06 14.43
N THR A 315 10.55 6.92 14.00
CA THR A 315 10.15 6.82 12.59
C THR A 315 10.39 8.14 11.84
N ASP A 316 10.17 9.31 12.45
CA ASP A 316 10.51 10.62 11.85
C ASP A 316 12.02 10.73 11.62
N THR A 317 12.82 10.21 12.56
CA THR A 317 14.28 10.22 12.50
C THR A 317 14.81 9.33 11.37
N SER A 318 14.35 8.07 11.27
CA SER A 318 14.81 7.16 10.22
C SER A 318 14.27 7.53 8.84
N LEU A 319 13.02 8.00 8.73
CA LEU A 319 12.45 8.54 7.50
C LEU A 319 13.17 9.82 7.03
N THR A 320 13.48 10.74 7.94
CA THR A 320 14.25 11.95 7.62
C THR A 320 15.68 11.60 7.18
N LYS A 321 16.33 10.62 7.83
CA LYS A 321 17.65 10.12 7.41
C LYS A 321 17.62 9.57 5.97
N LEU A 322 16.64 8.73 5.64
CA LEU A 322 16.47 8.18 4.30
C LEU A 322 16.17 9.27 3.25
N LEU A 323 15.20 10.16 3.54
CA LEU A 323 14.85 11.28 2.66
C LEU A 323 16.04 12.20 2.39
N ASN A 324 16.83 12.53 3.41
CA ASN A 324 18.02 13.37 3.26
C ASN A 324 19.11 12.66 2.46
N LEU A 325 19.34 11.37 2.69
CA LEU A 325 20.35 10.58 1.98
C LEU A 325 20.07 10.50 0.47
N VAL A 326 18.82 10.32 0.07
CA VAL A 326 18.44 10.25 -1.35
C VAL A 326 18.39 11.66 -1.97
N ASN A 327 17.69 12.62 -1.35
CA ASN A 327 17.55 13.97 -1.91
C ASN A 327 18.84 14.83 -1.86
N GLN A 328 19.99 14.27 -1.45
CA GLN A 328 21.31 14.92 -1.50
C GLN A 328 21.88 15.04 -2.92
N SER A 329 21.46 14.19 -3.86
CA SER A 329 21.93 14.22 -5.24
C SER A 329 20.78 14.45 -6.24
N ARG A 330 21.12 14.97 -7.42
CA ARG A 330 20.15 15.52 -8.39
C ARG A 330 19.02 14.56 -8.78
N LEU A 331 19.34 13.28 -8.94
CA LEU A 331 18.40 12.21 -9.30
C LEU A 331 18.38 11.09 -8.24
N GLY A 332 18.70 11.39 -6.99
CA GLY A 332 18.69 10.39 -5.92
C GLY A 332 19.76 9.31 -6.02
N THR A 333 20.75 9.45 -6.91
CA THR A 333 21.90 8.52 -6.98
C THR A 333 22.65 8.51 -5.64
N THR A 334 22.64 7.36 -4.97
CA THR A 334 23.14 7.15 -3.60
C THR A 334 24.04 5.91 -3.55
N PRO A 335 25.12 5.88 -2.73
CA PRO A 335 25.90 4.66 -2.50
C PRO A 335 25.04 3.53 -1.92
N ALA A 336 25.08 2.33 -2.52
CA ALA A 336 24.24 1.20 -2.13
C ALA A 336 24.46 0.77 -0.66
N GLU A 337 25.72 0.82 -0.23
CA GLU A 337 26.17 0.55 1.15
C GLU A 337 25.57 1.50 2.20
N ALA A 338 25.25 2.75 1.82
CA ALA A 338 24.59 3.72 2.67
C ALA A 338 23.06 3.63 2.58
N LEU A 339 22.54 3.36 1.38
CA LEU A 339 21.09 3.25 1.12
C LEU A 339 20.48 2.05 1.85
N ARG A 340 21.09 0.87 1.76
CA ARG A 340 20.61 -0.38 2.37
C ARG A 340 20.21 -0.23 3.85
N PRO A 341 21.12 0.16 4.79
CA PRO A 341 20.77 0.28 6.19
C PRO A 341 19.78 1.43 6.49
N ALA A 342 19.79 2.51 5.69
CA ALA A 342 18.83 3.61 5.87
C ALA A 342 17.40 3.19 5.48
N ALA A 343 17.27 2.49 4.35
CA ALA A 343 16.02 1.96 3.83
C ALA A 343 15.46 0.86 4.75
N GLN A 344 16.31 -0.07 5.20
CA GLN A 344 15.95 -1.13 6.15
C GLN A 344 15.42 -0.57 7.47
N GLN A 345 16.12 0.42 8.07
CA GLN A 345 15.67 1.05 9.31
C GLN A 345 14.35 1.79 9.13
N SER A 346 14.21 2.54 8.04
CA SER A 346 12.95 3.24 7.72
C SER A 346 11.78 2.27 7.57
N SER A 347 11.94 1.18 6.82
CA SER A 347 10.89 0.15 6.66
C SER A 347 10.50 -0.48 8.00
N HIS A 348 11.49 -0.86 8.83
CA HIS A 348 11.25 -1.40 10.15
C HIS A 348 10.43 -0.45 11.05
N ASP A 349 10.86 0.80 11.14
CA ASP A 349 10.23 1.78 12.04
C ASP A 349 8.86 2.24 11.55
N LEU A 350 8.64 2.27 10.24
CA LEU A 350 7.31 2.52 9.66
C LEU A 350 6.37 1.34 9.93
N ALA A 351 6.85 0.10 9.80
CA ALA A 351 6.06 -1.09 10.12
C ALA A 351 5.66 -1.15 11.61
N ALA A 352 6.58 -0.81 12.51
CA ALA A 352 6.31 -0.72 13.94
C ALA A 352 5.32 0.41 14.28
N TRP A 353 5.52 1.61 13.70
CA TRP A 353 4.65 2.76 13.91
C TRP A 353 3.23 2.52 13.39
N SER A 354 3.04 2.05 12.16
CA SER A 354 1.71 1.78 11.60
C SER A 354 0.92 0.79 12.47
N ARG A 355 1.54 -0.30 12.94
CA ARG A 355 0.89 -1.25 13.86
C ARG A 355 0.55 -0.62 15.21
N SER A 356 1.41 0.26 15.73
CA SER A 356 1.15 0.92 17.02
C SER A 356 -0.11 1.79 17.00
N LEU A 357 -0.47 2.39 15.85
CA LEU A 357 -1.68 3.21 15.72
C LEU A 357 -2.98 2.41 15.72
N GLU A 358 -2.93 1.11 15.39
CA GLU A 358 -4.12 0.30 15.17
C GLU A 358 -4.98 0.12 16.43
N PHE A 359 -4.33 0.09 17.60
CA PHE A 359 -4.98 -0.16 18.90
C PHE A 359 -5.11 1.08 19.79
N MET A 360 -4.68 2.26 19.32
CA MET A 360 -4.76 3.49 20.12
C MET A 360 -6.21 3.96 20.28
N SER A 361 -6.62 4.22 21.51
CA SER A 361 -7.84 4.99 21.78
C SER A 361 -7.79 6.31 21.04
N ALA A 362 -8.88 6.69 20.39
CA ALA A 362 -9.00 7.97 19.72
C ALA A 362 -10.16 8.78 20.30
N ASP A 363 -9.89 10.03 20.64
CA ASP A 363 -10.92 11.00 20.97
C ASP A 363 -11.44 11.64 19.66
N PRO A 364 -12.76 11.64 19.41
CA PRO A 364 -13.39 12.43 18.35
C PRO A 364 -12.87 13.87 18.23
N GLY A 365 -12.56 14.53 19.35
CA GLY A 365 -12.01 15.88 19.40
C GLY A 365 -10.66 16.03 18.68
N GLN A 366 -9.84 14.98 18.65
CA GLN A 366 -8.53 14.97 17.99
C GLN A 366 -8.65 15.07 16.46
N SER A 367 -9.73 14.56 15.86
CA SER A 367 -10.01 14.72 14.42
C SER A 367 -10.26 16.20 14.08
N THR A 368 -11.03 16.89 14.92
CA THR A 368 -11.32 18.33 14.78
C THR A 368 -10.08 19.18 15.02
N GLN A 369 -9.23 18.84 16.00
CA GLN A 369 -7.97 19.53 16.24
C GLN A 369 -7.00 19.42 15.06
N LEU A 370 -6.83 18.21 14.51
CA LEU A 370 -6.01 18.00 13.32
C LEU A 370 -6.57 18.78 12.12
N LEU A 371 -7.88 18.76 11.91
CA LEU A 371 -8.54 19.50 10.85
C LEU A 371 -8.29 21.03 10.95
N HIS A 372 -8.40 21.60 12.15
CA HIS A 372 -8.04 23.01 12.38
C HIS A 372 -6.56 23.28 12.08
N ARG A 373 -5.64 22.40 12.51
CA ARG A 373 -4.21 22.54 12.18
C ARG A 373 -3.98 22.50 10.67
N LEU A 374 -4.56 21.53 9.95
CA LEU A 374 -4.38 21.37 8.50
C LEU A 374 -4.84 22.59 7.70
N LEU A 375 -5.80 23.37 8.23
CA LEU A 375 -6.31 24.62 7.64
C LEU A 375 -5.63 25.89 8.14
N ALA A 376 -4.77 25.79 9.17
CA ALA A 376 -3.98 26.90 9.67
C ALA A 376 -2.92 27.32 8.62
N ILE A 377 -2.68 28.63 8.50
CA ILE A 377 -1.70 29.19 7.53
C ILE A 377 -0.28 28.78 7.92
N GLU A 378 -0.05 28.62 9.23
CA GLU A 378 1.19 28.14 9.84
C GLU A 378 1.57 26.74 9.33
N SER A 379 0.60 25.91 8.95
CA SER A 379 0.84 24.59 8.37
C SER A 379 1.22 24.63 6.89
N ASP A 380 1.07 25.76 6.18
CA ASP A 380 1.37 25.85 4.74
C ASP A 380 2.84 25.47 4.45
N ALA A 381 3.76 25.83 5.34
CA ALA A 381 5.19 25.52 5.24
C ALA A 381 5.55 24.06 5.55
N GLU A 382 4.64 23.26 6.12
CA GLU A 382 4.86 21.83 6.36
C GLU A 382 4.67 20.99 5.08
N TRP A 383 3.87 21.47 4.13
CA TRP A 383 3.54 20.77 2.89
C TRP A 383 4.40 21.25 1.72
N LEU A 384 4.67 20.36 0.75
CA LEU A 384 5.43 20.74 -0.44
C LEU A 384 4.59 21.67 -1.33
N PRO A 385 5.11 22.83 -1.80
CA PRO A 385 4.43 23.74 -2.72
C PRO A 385 4.51 23.19 -4.16
N THR A 386 3.90 22.02 -4.34
CA THR A 386 3.96 21.13 -5.51
C THR A 386 2.58 20.51 -5.70
N TRP A 387 2.29 19.95 -6.87
CA TRP A 387 1.02 19.25 -7.09
C TRP A 387 0.83 18.08 -6.11
N ASP A 388 1.86 17.26 -5.92
CA ASP A 388 1.85 16.15 -4.96
C ASP A 388 1.55 16.64 -3.53
N GLY A 389 2.28 17.65 -3.04
CA GLY A 389 2.17 18.13 -1.67
C GLY A 389 0.83 18.79 -1.34
N GLN A 390 0.29 19.61 -2.24
CA GLN A 390 -1.01 20.26 -2.00
C GLN A 390 -2.17 19.26 -2.14
N THR A 391 -2.08 18.32 -3.09
CA THR A 391 -3.07 17.24 -3.20
C THR A 391 -3.09 16.37 -1.95
N GLN A 392 -1.93 15.99 -1.42
CA GLN A 392 -1.83 15.22 -0.17
C GLN A 392 -2.38 15.99 1.05
N ARG A 393 -2.16 17.32 1.12
CA ARG A 393 -2.80 18.17 2.15
C ARG A 393 -4.32 18.12 2.08
N TYR A 394 -4.89 18.22 0.88
CA TYR A 394 -6.33 18.17 0.68
C TYR A 394 -6.92 16.81 1.06
N LEU A 395 -6.25 15.71 0.71
CA LEU A 395 -6.66 14.37 1.10
C LEU A 395 -6.63 14.20 2.63
N ALA A 396 -5.60 14.73 3.30
CA ALA A 396 -5.54 14.78 4.77
C ALA A 396 -6.70 15.57 5.39
N ILE A 397 -7.05 16.73 4.81
CA ILE A 397 -8.20 17.55 5.25
C ILE A 397 -9.51 16.78 5.07
N THR A 398 -9.70 16.10 3.94
CA THR A 398 -10.88 15.28 3.67
C THR A 398 -11.00 14.14 4.69
N ALA A 399 -9.92 13.39 4.96
CA ALA A 399 -9.92 12.31 5.95
C ALA A 399 -10.22 12.80 7.37
N ALA A 400 -9.64 13.93 7.78
CA ALA A 400 -9.90 14.54 9.08
C ALA A 400 -11.33 15.09 9.21
N ALA A 401 -11.87 15.74 8.16
CA ALA A 401 -13.23 16.27 8.13
C ALA A 401 -14.29 15.18 8.14
N GLN A 402 -14.12 14.11 7.34
CA GLN A 402 -15.01 12.96 7.34
C GLN A 402 -15.02 12.25 8.71
N SER A 403 -13.85 12.10 9.34
CA SER A 403 -13.74 11.48 10.67
C SER A 403 -14.38 12.35 11.76
N ALA A 404 -14.13 13.66 11.76
CA ALA A 404 -14.79 14.60 12.67
C ALA A 404 -16.32 14.58 12.51
N ARG A 405 -16.82 14.52 11.27
CA ARG A 405 -18.26 14.41 10.98
C ARG A 405 -18.86 13.12 11.52
N ARG A 406 -18.24 11.97 11.18
CA ARG A 406 -18.72 10.64 11.60
C ARG A 406 -18.70 10.49 13.13
N ALA A 407 -17.69 11.04 13.80
CA ALA A 407 -17.53 10.92 15.23
C ALA A 407 -18.41 11.88 16.06
N THR A 408 -18.84 13.02 15.49
CA THR A 408 -19.68 14.02 16.20
C THR A 408 -21.14 14.07 15.74
N GLY A 409 -21.47 13.46 14.59
CA GLY A 409 -22.77 13.59 13.94
C GLY A 409 -23.06 15.01 13.42
N ARG A 410 -22.04 15.87 13.31
CA ARG A 410 -22.18 17.28 12.91
C ARG A 410 -21.18 17.62 11.81
N GLU A 411 -21.57 18.52 10.92
CA GLU A 411 -20.64 19.10 9.97
C GLU A 411 -19.54 19.90 10.70
N PRO A 412 -18.25 19.65 10.42
CA PRO A 412 -17.14 20.30 11.14
C PRO A 412 -17.01 21.80 10.83
N PHE A 413 -17.72 22.28 9.81
CA PHE A 413 -17.75 23.69 9.41
C PHE A 413 -19.20 24.13 9.15
N SER A 414 -19.50 25.39 9.49
CA SER A 414 -20.71 26.04 8.96
C SER A 414 -20.62 26.18 7.44
N ARG A 415 -21.74 26.42 6.74
CA ARG A 415 -21.73 26.64 5.28
C ARG A 415 -20.72 27.72 4.86
N ALA A 416 -20.72 28.87 5.54
CA ALA A 416 -19.77 29.96 5.29
C ALA A 416 -18.32 29.52 5.60
N GLY A 417 -18.10 28.75 6.67
CA GLY A 417 -16.78 28.18 6.99
C GLY A 417 -16.29 27.17 5.95
N ARG A 418 -17.19 26.39 5.33
CA ARG A 418 -16.88 25.51 4.18
C ARG A 418 -16.52 26.34 2.96
N GLU A 419 -17.29 27.37 2.63
CA GLU A 419 -17.02 28.25 1.48
C GLU A 419 -15.69 29.02 1.66
N GLU A 420 -15.35 29.49 2.87
CA GLU A 420 -14.07 30.12 3.18
C GLU A 420 -12.89 29.12 3.14
N THR A 421 -13.04 27.95 3.76
CA THR A 421 -12.07 26.85 3.73
C THR A 421 -11.81 26.42 2.30
N LEU A 422 -12.87 26.27 1.51
CA LEU A 422 -12.79 25.92 0.12
C LEU A 422 -12.11 27.02 -0.69
N ALA A 423 -12.42 28.29 -0.46
CA ALA A 423 -11.72 29.40 -1.10
C ALA A 423 -10.23 29.47 -0.71
N LYS A 424 -9.85 29.08 0.52
CA LYS A 424 -8.44 28.96 0.94
C LYS A 424 -7.74 27.81 0.20
N LEU A 425 -8.36 26.63 0.17
CA LEU A 425 -7.82 25.46 -0.54
C LEU A 425 -7.76 25.69 -2.04
N LEU A 426 -8.81 26.21 -2.66
CA LEU A 426 -8.82 26.60 -4.07
C LEU A 426 -7.76 27.67 -4.35
N ARG A 427 -7.45 28.60 -3.43
CA ARG A 427 -6.31 29.52 -3.57
C ARG A 427 -4.94 28.84 -3.44
N GLN A 428 -4.82 27.77 -2.66
CA GLN A 428 -3.59 26.95 -2.58
C GLN A 428 -3.43 26.01 -3.78
N PHE A 429 -4.55 25.61 -4.40
CA PHE A 429 -4.64 24.99 -5.73
C PHE A 429 -4.69 26.00 -6.88
N SER A 430 -4.75 27.30 -6.59
CA SER A 430 -4.50 28.36 -7.56
C SER A 430 -2.99 28.54 -7.65
N TYR A 431 -2.38 27.60 -8.35
CA TYR A 431 -1.00 27.74 -8.80
C TYR A 431 -0.84 29.11 -9.46
N PRO A 432 0.21 29.88 -9.13
CA PRO A 432 0.51 31.09 -9.87
C PRO A 432 0.56 30.75 -11.37
N PRO A 433 0.16 31.66 -12.27
CA PRO A 433 0.48 31.50 -13.68
C PRO A 433 1.93 31.04 -13.80
N HIS A 434 2.16 29.98 -14.58
CA HIS A 434 3.48 29.37 -14.82
C HIS A 434 3.97 28.32 -13.79
N TYR A 435 3.16 27.89 -12.81
CA TYR A 435 3.44 26.70 -11.99
C TYR A 435 2.81 25.41 -12.56
N SER A 436 3.42 24.27 -12.23
CA SER A 436 3.17 22.95 -12.81
C SER A 436 1.83 22.29 -12.43
N THR A 437 0.70 22.84 -12.87
CA THR A 437 -0.54 22.06 -12.99
C THR A 437 -0.45 21.06 -14.15
N PRO A 438 -1.25 19.98 -14.14
CA PRO A 438 -1.67 19.37 -15.40
C PRO A 438 -2.23 20.46 -16.34
N LEU A 439 -1.79 20.47 -17.60
CA LEU A 439 -2.10 21.51 -18.61
C LEU A 439 -3.60 21.87 -18.75
N ASN A 440 -4.48 20.94 -18.37
CA ASN A 440 -5.93 21.08 -18.47
C ASN A 440 -6.64 21.23 -17.11
N PHE A 441 -5.93 21.26 -15.98
CA PHE A 441 -6.55 21.39 -14.66
C PHE A 441 -7.22 22.75 -14.50
N ARG A 442 -8.55 22.75 -14.54
CA ARG A 442 -9.37 23.92 -14.21
C ARG A 442 -9.86 23.76 -12.78
N LEU A 443 -10.01 24.87 -12.07
CA LEU A 443 -10.66 24.88 -10.74
C LEU A 443 -12.11 24.32 -10.83
N SER A 444 -12.76 24.47 -11.99
CA SER A 444 -14.05 23.85 -12.32
C SER A 444 -14.06 22.32 -12.36
N ASP A 445 -12.90 21.67 -12.47
CA ASP A 445 -12.79 20.21 -12.54
C ASP A 445 -12.72 19.59 -11.14
N VAL A 446 -12.35 20.39 -10.14
CA VAL A 446 -12.45 20.05 -8.72
C VAL A 446 -13.87 20.32 -8.19
N GLU A 447 -14.59 21.28 -8.78
CA GLU A 447 -15.96 21.61 -8.33
C GLU A 447 -16.92 20.41 -8.27
N PRO A 448 -16.95 19.43 -9.20
CA PRO A 448 -17.72 18.20 -9.05
C PRO A 448 -17.33 17.41 -7.80
N LEU A 449 -16.03 17.20 -7.56
CA LEU A 449 -15.51 16.50 -6.38
C LEU A 449 -15.93 17.20 -5.07
N LEU A 450 -15.99 18.53 -5.11
CA LEU A 450 -16.39 19.40 -4.01
C LEU A 450 -17.91 19.45 -3.83
N ARG A 451 -18.68 19.38 -4.92
CA ARG A 451 -20.13 19.17 -4.92
C ARG A 451 -20.45 17.78 -4.37
N ASP A 452 -19.68 16.75 -4.67
CA ASP A 452 -19.87 15.41 -4.10
C ASP A 452 -19.51 15.35 -2.60
N LEU A 453 -18.51 16.12 -2.16
CA LEU A 453 -18.28 16.35 -0.71
C LEU A 453 -19.39 17.16 -0.03
N GLN A 454 -20.12 18.01 -0.76
CA GLN A 454 -21.32 18.70 -0.28
C GLN A 454 -22.57 17.79 -0.30
N ASN A 455 -22.71 16.93 -1.32
CA ASN A 455 -23.87 16.08 -1.56
C ASN A 455 -23.83 14.75 -0.76
N SER A 456 -22.63 14.29 -0.36
CA SER A 456 -22.43 13.15 0.57
C SER A 456 -22.83 13.48 2.03
N VAL A 457 -23.82 14.37 2.18
CA VAL A 457 -24.47 14.86 3.39
C VAL A 457 -26.01 14.75 3.27
N GLU A 458 -26.55 14.52 2.06
CA GLU A 458 -28.00 14.41 1.80
C GLU A 458 -28.46 12.95 1.50
N GLN A 459 -27.62 11.96 1.79
CA GLN A 459 -27.95 10.52 1.85
C GLN A 459 -27.44 9.91 3.17
#